data_AF-A0A967WMK6-F1
#
_entry.id   AF-A0A967WMK6-F1
#
_cell.length_a   1.000
_cell.length_b   1.000
_cell.length_c   1.000
_cell.angle_alpha   90.00
_cell.angle_beta   90.00
_cell.angle_gamma   90.00
#
_symmetry.space_group_name_H-M   'P 1'
#
loop_
_entity.id
_entity.type
_entity.pdbx_description
1 polymer ?
#
loop_
_entity_poly.entity_id
_entity_poly.type
_entity_poly.pdbx_seq_one_letter_code
_entity_poly.pdbx_strand_id
1 'polypeptide(L)' 'MTVKAVMPDPVKGTTSPVMLLGAANLPGRMLPIWIGQPEATAISLVLENQAFPRPMTHDLFLKALEAV' A
#
# COMPACT_ATOMS: atom_id res chain seq x y z
N MET A 1 12.80 1.96 -3.42
CA MET A 1 11.77 1.02 -3.90
C MET A 1 10.48 1.81 -4.09
N THR A 2 9.64 1.47 -5.07
CA THR A 2 8.38 2.19 -5.32
C THR A 2 7.20 1.21 -5.32
N VAL A 3 6.08 1.57 -4.70
CA VAL A 3 4.84 0.81 -4.86
C VAL A 3 4.37 0.95 -6.30
N LYS A 4 4.18 -0.17 -7.00
CA LYS A 4 3.72 -0.20 -8.40
C LYS A 4 2.24 -0.51 -8.51
N ALA A 5 1.72 -1.40 -7.65
CA ALA A 5 0.31 -1.77 -7.62
C ALA A 5 -0.05 -2.48 -6.30
N VAL A 6 -1.33 -2.46 -5.95
CA VAL A 6 -1.97 -3.34 -4.97
C VAL A 6 -3.12 -4.03 -5.68
N MET A 7 -3.19 -5.36 -5.62
CA MET A 7 -4.20 -6.16 -6.33
C MET A 7 -4.56 -7.43 -5.56
N PRO A 8 -5.74 -8.02 -5.80
CA PRO A 8 -6.05 -9.37 -5.32
C PRO A 8 -5.07 -10.39 -5.91
N ASP A 9 -4.71 -11.41 -5.12
CA ASP A 9 -3.89 -12.53 -5.61
C ASP A 9 -4.58 -13.24 -6.80
N PRO A 10 -3.90 -13.43 -7.95
CA PRO A 10 -4.45 -14.16 -9.08
C PRO A 10 -4.61 -15.67 -8.83
N VAL A 11 -4.05 -16.23 -7.75
CA VAL A 11 -4.19 -17.65 -7.41
C VAL A 11 -5.63 -17.96 -7.00
N LYS A 12 -6.27 -18.89 -7.74
CA LYS A 12 -7.65 -19.32 -7.49
C LYS A 12 -7.84 -19.76 -6.03
N GLY A 13 -8.75 -19.10 -5.32
CA GLY A 13 -9.18 -19.45 -3.96
C GLY A 13 -8.59 -18.59 -2.84
N THR A 14 -7.72 -17.64 -3.16
CA THR A 14 -7.17 -16.68 -2.17
C THR A 14 -7.63 -15.26 -2.50
N THR A 15 -8.25 -14.59 -1.54
CA THR A 15 -8.62 -13.16 -1.64
C THR A 15 -7.61 -12.26 -0.96
N SER A 16 -6.46 -12.81 -0.54
CA SER A 16 -5.39 -12.05 0.09
C SER A 16 -4.83 -11.00 -0.88
N PRO A 17 -4.74 -9.73 -0.47
CA PRO A 17 -4.12 -8.70 -1.28
C PRO A 17 -2.60 -8.89 -1.44
N VAL A 18 -2.11 -8.54 -2.61
CA VAL A 18 -0.68 -8.52 -2.96
C VAL A 18 -0.28 -7.11 -3.37
N MET A 19 0.77 -6.59 -2.74
CA MET A 19 1.45 -5.36 -3.12
C MET A 19 2.68 -5.68 -3.97
N LEU A 20 2.81 -5.04 -5.12
CA LEU A 20 3.97 -5.15 -6.00
C LEU A 20 4.92 -3.97 -5.78
N LEU A 21 6.15 -4.26 -5.36
CA LEU A 21 7.21 -3.26 -5.27
C LEU A 21 8.14 -3.33 -6.48
N GLY A 22 8.39 -2.17 -7.10
CA GLY A 22 9.41 -2.00 -8.13
C GLY A 22 10.77 -1.64 -7.52
N ALA A 23 11.83 -2.30 -7.99
CA ALA A 23 13.19 -1.91 -7.67
C ALA A 23 13.55 -0.59 -8.37
N ALA A 24 14.10 0.39 -7.63
CA ALA A 24 14.38 1.73 -8.15
C ALA A 24 15.44 1.72 -9.28
N ASN A 25 16.39 0.78 -9.23
CA ASN A 25 17.56 0.77 -10.11
C ASN A 25 17.61 -0.44 -11.06
N LEU A 26 16.56 -1.29 -11.05
CA LEU A 26 16.51 -2.52 -11.83
C LEU A 26 15.14 -2.63 -12.52
N PRO A 27 15.02 -2.11 -13.76
CA PRO A 27 13.80 -2.20 -14.54
C PRO A 27 13.37 -3.66 -14.70
N GLY A 28 12.08 -3.93 -14.54
CA GLY A 28 11.51 -5.27 -14.69
C GLY A 28 11.59 -6.18 -13.46
N ARG A 29 12.36 -5.82 -12.41
CA ARG A 29 12.37 -6.59 -11.16
C ARG A 29 11.26 -6.11 -10.22
N MET A 30 10.31 -7.00 -9.97
CA MET A 30 9.21 -6.78 -9.02
C MET A 30 9.34 -7.72 -7.82
N LEU A 31 8.97 -7.24 -6.64
CA LEU A 31 8.86 -8.03 -5.42
C LEU A 31 7.39 -8.04 -4.98
N PRO A 32 6.71 -9.19 -5.03
CA PRO A 32 5.38 -9.33 -4.44
C PRO A 32 5.48 -9.45 -2.91
N ILE A 33 4.61 -8.74 -2.20
CA ILE A 33 4.44 -8.84 -0.75
C ILE A 33 2.96 -9.02 -0.48
N TRP A 34 2.59 -10.12 0.16
CA TRP A 34 1.22 -10.33 0.64
C TRP A 34 0.99 -9.48 1.88
N ILE A 35 -0.12 -8.76 1.88
CA ILE A 35 -0.53 -7.88 2.97
C ILE A 35 -1.97 -8.20 3.38
N GLY A 36 -2.40 -7.73 4.54
CA GLY A 36 -3.78 -7.90 4.96
C GLY A 36 -4.74 -6.96 4.21
N GLN A 37 -6.03 -7.26 4.32
CA GLN A 37 -7.10 -6.45 3.74
C GLN A 37 -7.10 -4.99 4.28
N PRO A 38 -6.90 -4.74 5.59
CA PRO A 38 -6.85 -3.37 6.11
C PRO A 38 -5.69 -2.56 5.53
N GLU A 39 -4.50 -3.16 5.42
CA GLU A 39 -3.31 -2.52 4.86
C GLU A 39 -3.50 -2.21 3.37
N ALA A 40 -4.02 -3.17 2.62
CA ALA A 40 -4.32 -2.99 1.20
C ALA A 40 -5.29 -1.84 0.96
N THR A 41 -6.35 -1.78 1.77
CA THR A 41 -7.34 -0.69 1.70
C THR A 41 -6.65 0.66 1.98
N ALA A 42 -5.89 0.77 3.07
CA ALA A 42 -5.20 2.01 3.41
C ALA A 42 -4.24 2.49 2.31
N ILE A 43 -3.51 1.57 1.68
CA ILE A 43 -2.59 1.90 0.58
C ILE A 43 -3.37 2.33 -0.68
N SER A 44 -4.42 1.59 -1.06
CA SER A 44 -5.25 1.92 -2.23
C SER A 44 -5.86 3.32 -2.11
N LEU A 45 -6.37 3.69 -0.94
CA LEU A 45 -6.93 5.03 -0.69
C LEU A 45 -5.93 6.16 -0.99
N VAL A 46 -4.66 5.95 -0.63
CA VAL A 46 -3.58 6.92 -0.90
C VAL A 46 -3.18 6.90 -2.38
N LEU A 47 -3.10 5.73 -3.01
CA LEU A 47 -2.81 5.60 -4.45
C LEU A 47 -3.89 6.27 -5.31
N GLU A 48 -5.15 6.24 -4.86
CA GLU A 48 -6.30 6.89 -5.47
C GLU A 48 -6.38 8.40 -5.15
N ASN A 49 -5.43 8.93 -4.35
CA ASN A 49 -5.41 10.32 -3.87
C ASN A 49 -6.73 10.75 -3.18
N GLN A 50 -7.36 9.84 -2.43
CA GLN A 50 -8.61 10.15 -1.74
C GLN A 50 -8.35 10.98 -0.47
N ALA A 51 -8.95 12.17 -0.38
CA ALA A 51 -8.88 13.02 0.80
C ALA A 51 -10.04 12.70 1.77
N PHE A 52 -9.73 12.64 3.06
CA PHE A 52 -10.70 12.38 4.12
C PHE A 52 -10.88 13.58 5.05
N PRO A 53 -12.09 13.81 5.60
CA PRO A 53 -12.37 14.94 6.50
C PRO A 53 -11.70 14.82 7.88
N ARG A 54 -11.14 13.65 8.22
CA ARG A 54 -10.38 13.39 9.45
C ARG A 54 -9.09 12.65 9.09
N PRO A 55 -8.00 12.86 9.84
CA PRO A 55 -6.76 12.14 9.59
C PRO A 55 -6.97 10.63 9.74
N MET A 56 -6.50 9.87 8.76
CA MET A 56 -6.44 8.41 8.83
C MET A 56 -5.32 7.97 9.78
N THR A 57 -5.23 6.68 10.12
CA THR A 57 -4.25 6.16 11.08
C THR A 57 -2.81 6.54 10.71
N HIS A 58 -2.43 6.45 9.43
CA HIS A 58 -1.10 6.82 8.97
C HIS A 58 -0.87 8.34 9.03
N ASP A 59 -1.86 9.16 8.66
CA ASP A 59 -1.78 10.62 8.79
C ASP A 59 -1.63 11.05 10.24
N LEU A 60 -2.39 10.42 11.14
CA LEU A 60 -2.32 10.67 12.58
C LEU A 60 -0.96 10.27 13.13
N PHE A 61 -0.41 9.14 12.71
CA PHE A 61 0.91 8.68 13.13
C PHE A 61 2.02 9.63 12.66
N LEU A 62 1.97 10.11 11.41
CA LEU A 62 2.89 11.13 10.91
C LEU A 62 2.79 12.42 11.74
N LYS A 63 1.58 12.92 12.00
CA LYS A 63 1.39 14.11 12.86
C LYS A 63 1.93 13.92 14.27
N ALA A 64 1.82 12.72 14.83
CA ALA A 64 2.38 12.42 16.14
C ALA A 64 3.92 12.42 16.13
N LEU A 65 4.55 11.97 15.04
CA LEU A 65 6.00 12.02 14.86
C LEU A 65 6.50 13.44 14.61
N GLU A 66 5.76 14.25 13.85
CA GLU A 66 6.09 15.65 13.57
C GLU A 66 5.96 16.58 14.80
N ALA A 67 5.16 16.17 15.78
CA ALA A 67 4.97 16.93 17.01
C ALA A 67 6.13 16.80 18.02
N VAL A 68 7.12 15.94 17.72
CA VAL A 68 8.33 15.69 18.53
C VAL A 68 9.53 16.35 17.87
#